data_AF-A0A564Y1H5-F1
#
_entry.id   AF-A0A564Y1H5-F1
#
_cell.length_a   1.000
_cell.length_b   1.000
_cell.length_c   1.000
_cell.angle_alpha   90.00
_cell.angle_beta   90.00
_cell.angle_gamma   90.00
#
_symmetry.space_group_name_H-M   'P 1'
#
loop_
_entity.id
_entity.type
_entity.pdbx_description
1 polymer ?
#
loop_
_entity_poly.entity_id
_entity_poly.type
_entity_poly.pdbx_seq_one_letter_code
_entity_poly.pdbx_strand_id
1 'polypeptide(L)'
;VCLQAKLLCAPGENLGTCFLSLPRVPDPRRLEWSVRCLHTIDALDDNDNLTELGSHMCDLPLPPRYSKMVLISIVLKCVDPVLTIACILASENPCKLP
;
A
#
# COMPACT_ATOMS: atom_id res chain seq x y z
N VAL A 1 -3.98 4.91 -2.48
CA VAL A 1 -4.98 5.85 -1.91
C VAL A 1 -5.18 5.63 -0.41
N CYS A 2 -5.70 4.49 0.07
CA CYS A 2 -5.95 4.29 1.51
C CYS A 2 -4.67 4.34 2.37
N LEU A 3 -3.57 3.76 1.90
CA LEU A 3 -2.28 3.83 2.60
C LEU A 3 -1.77 5.28 2.72
N GLN A 4 -1.82 6.06 1.63
CA GLN A 4 -1.44 7.47 1.63
C GLN A 4 -2.39 8.33 2.48
N ALA A 5 -3.68 8.01 2.50
CA ALA A 5 -4.63 8.68 3.38
C ALA A 5 -4.25 8.48 4.85
N LYS A 6 -3.80 7.27 5.22
CA LYS A 6 -3.35 6.99 6.59
C LYS A 6 -2.14 7.82 7.03
N LEU A 7 -1.23 8.14 6.09
CA LEU A 7 -0.10 9.03 6.36
C LEU A 7 -0.54 10.45 6.78
N LEU A 8 -1.74 10.87 6.36
CA LEU A 8 -2.30 12.20 6.63
C LEU A 8 -3.21 12.23 7.88
N CYS A 9 -3.59 11.06 8.42
CA CYS A 9 -4.43 10.96 9.61
C CYS A 9 -3.62 11.21 10.89
N ALA A 10 -4.29 11.66 11.96
CA ALA A 10 -3.62 11.80 13.25
C ALA A 10 -3.17 10.42 13.80
N PRO A 11 -2.03 10.35 14.50
CA PRO A 11 -1.56 9.11 15.10
C PRO A 11 -2.59 8.59 16.12
N GLY A 12 -2.97 7.32 16.00
CA GLY A 12 -3.98 6.68 16.86
C GLY A 12 -5.44 6.81 16.40
N GLU A 13 -5.73 7.52 15.31
CA GLU A 13 -7.09 7.56 14.75
C GLU A 13 -7.35 6.37 13.81
N ASN A 14 -8.55 5.79 13.93
CA ASN A 14 -9.01 4.74 13.02
C ASN A 14 -9.15 5.29 11.59
N LEU A 15 -8.84 4.46 10.60
CA LEU A 15 -8.97 4.83 9.19
C LEU A 15 -10.42 5.27 8.89
N GLY A 16 -11.42 4.61 9.49
CA GLY A 16 -12.82 4.99 9.38
C GLY A 16 -13.13 6.43 9.81
N THR A 17 -12.61 6.87 10.96
CA THR A 17 -12.85 8.25 11.46
C THR A 17 -12.12 9.29 10.63
N CYS A 18 -10.90 8.97 10.16
CA CYS A 18 -10.16 9.86 9.29
C CYS A 18 -10.84 10.08 7.93
N PHE A 19 -11.50 9.05 7.37
CA PHE A 19 -12.24 9.18 6.12
C PHE A 19 -13.57 9.95 6.25
N LEU A 20 -14.14 10.07 7.45
CA LEU A 20 -15.31 10.95 7.68
C LEU A 20 -14.96 12.43 7.48
N SER A 21 -13.70 12.79 7.68
CA SER A 21 -13.18 14.14 7.45
C SER A 21 -12.93 14.45 5.96
N LEU A 22 -13.01 13.45 5.08
CA LEU A 22 -12.77 13.62 3.64
C LEU A 22 -14.05 14.06 2.90
N PRO A 23 -13.93 14.92 1.86
CA PRO A 23 -15.08 15.37 1.07
C PRO A 23 -15.88 14.25 0.40
N ARG A 24 -15.26 13.08 0.21
CA ARG A 24 -15.89 11.91 -0.39
C ARG A 24 -15.55 10.67 0.41
N VAL A 25 -16.53 10.17 1.15
CA VAL A 25 -16.41 8.91 1.90
C VAL A 25 -16.48 7.73 0.91
N PRO A 26 -15.50 6.81 0.92
CA PRO A 26 -15.54 5.60 0.11
C PRO A 26 -16.59 4.60 0.63
N ASP A 27 -17.01 3.64 -0.22
CA ASP A 27 -17.91 2.56 0.21
C ASP A 27 -17.30 1.84 1.44
N PRO A 28 -18.06 1.67 2.53
CA PRO A 28 -17.54 1.15 3.80
C PRO A 28 -16.99 -0.28 3.66
N ARG A 29 -17.57 -1.13 2.80
CA ARG A 29 -17.06 -2.49 2.56
C ARG A 29 -15.73 -2.46 1.83
N ARG A 30 -15.56 -1.52 0.90
CA ARG A 30 -14.27 -1.31 0.20
C ARG A 30 -13.22 -0.79 1.17
N LEU A 31 -13.61 0.07 2.11
CA LEU A 31 -12.70 0.59 3.13
C LEU A 31 -12.23 -0.54 4.05
N GLU A 32 -13.15 -1.32 4.60
CA GLU A 32 -12.85 -2.48 5.46
C GLU A 32 -11.95 -3.49 4.74
N TRP A 33 -12.27 -3.82 3.49
CA TRP A 33 -11.43 -4.68 2.67
C TRP A 33 -10.03 -4.10 2.47
N SER A 34 -9.92 -2.81 2.19
CA SER A 34 -8.63 -2.15 2.03
C SER A 34 -7.82 -2.18 3.32
N VAL A 35 -8.42 -1.94 4.48
CA VAL A 35 -7.75 -2.02 5.78
C VAL A 35 -7.22 -3.43 6.00
N ARG A 36 -8.05 -4.45 5.80
CA ARG A 36 -7.63 -5.86 5.89
C ARG A 36 -6.48 -6.19 4.95
N CYS A 37 -6.49 -5.67 3.73
CA CYS A 37 -5.36 -5.85 2.80
C CYS A 37 -4.08 -5.18 3.31
N LEU A 38 -4.17 -4.00 3.92
CA LEU A 38 -3.00 -3.29 4.48
C LEU A 38 -2.39 -4.04 5.67
N HIS A 39 -3.22 -4.62 6.54
CA HIS A 39 -2.78 -5.55 7.59
C HIS A 39 -2.10 -6.80 7.01
N THR A 40 -2.68 -7.39 5.96
CA THR A 40 -2.12 -8.59 5.31
C THR A 40 -0.71 -8.36 4.74
N ILE A 41 -0.37 -7.11 4.41
CA ILE A 41 0.97 -6.74 3.93
C ILE A 41 1.83 -6.08 5.00
N ASP A 42 1.44 -6.11 6.28
CA ASP A 42 2.15 -5.50 7.40
C ASP A 42 2.39 -3.98 7.23
N ALA A 43 1.55 -3.31 6.43
CA ALA A 43 1.61 -1.86 6.30
C ALA A 43 0.95 -1.16 7.50
N LEU A 44 0.02 -1.85 8.18
CA LEU A 44 -0.56 -1.44 9.45
C LEU A 44 -0.20 -2.45 10.54
N ASP A 45 -0.07 -1.97 11.79
CA ASP A 45 0.03 -2.80 12.99
C ASP A 45 -1.36 -3.17 13.54
N ASP A 46 -1.42 -4.05 14.55
CA ASP A 46 -2.68 -4.51 15.17
C ASP A 46 -3.54 -3.38 15.76
N ASN A 47 -2.97 -2.20 15.98
CA ASN A 47 -3.64 -1.00 16.48
C ASN A 47 -4.01 -0.03 15.36
N ASP A 48 -4.05 -0.50 14.11
CA ASP A 48 -4.29 0.28 12.90
C ASP A 48 -3.27 1.40 12.66
N ASN A 49 -2.08 1.41 13.28
CA ASN A 49 -1.05 2.43 13.03
C ASN A 49 -0.18 2.06 11.83
N LEU A 50 0.33 3.09 11.13
CA LEU A 50 1.27 2.89 10.02
C LEU A 50 2.60 2.34 10.56
N THR A 51 3.04 1.19 10.04
CA THR A 51 4.35 0.63 10.38
C THR A 51 5.48 1.36 9.67
N GLU A 52 6.73 1.17 10.09
CA GLU A 52 7.90 1.70 9.37
C GLU A 52 7.99 1.12 7.94
N LEU A 53 7.66 -0.17 7.77
CA LEU A 53 7.52 -0.79 6.46
C LEU A 53 6.43 -0.10 5.62
N GLY A 54 5.25 0.15 6.21
CA GLY A 54 4.15 0.85 5.58
C GLY A 54 4.52 2.28 5.16
N SER A 55 5.33 2.97 5.97
CA SER A 55 5.90 4.28 5.63
C SER A 55 6.79 4.19 4.38
N HIS A 56 7.73 3.25 4.33
CA HIS A 56 8.56 3.05 3.14
C HIS A 56 7.77 2.64 1.90
N MET A 57 6.64 1.95 2.07
CA MET A 57 5.75 1.66 0.93
C MET A 57 5.12 2.93 0.34
N CYS A 58 4.88 3.98 1.15
CA CYS A 58 4.35 5.26 0.68
C CYS A 58 5.33 6.04 -0.19
N ASP A 59 6.64 5.84 0.00
CA ASP A 59 7.70 6.51 -0.74
C ASP A 59 7.86 5.97 -2.17
N LEU A 60 7.31 4.79 -2.45
CA LEU A 60 7.42 4.12 -3.74
C LEU A 60 6.20 4.45 -4.63
N PRO A 61 6.41 4.79 -5.91
CA PRO A 61 5.33 5.01 -6.88
C PRO A 61 4.74 3.68 -7.38
N LEU A 62 4.51 2.75 -6.47
CA LEU A 62 4.03 1.40 -6.74
C LEU A 62 2.81 1.10 -5.85
N PRO A 63 1.89 0.24 -6.32
CA PRO A 63 0.89 -0.37 -5.44
C PRO A 63 1.57 -1.02 -4.21
N PRO A 64 1.02 -0.88 -2.98
CA PRO A 64 1.66 -1.33 -1.74
C PRO A 64 2.14 -2.79 -1.75
N ARG A 65 1.40 -3.67 -2.43
CA ARG A 65 1.77 -5.08 -2.61
C ARG A 65 3.10 -5.24 -3.34
N TYR A 66 3.35 -4.44 -4.38
CA TYR A 66 4.59 -4.46 -5.14
C TYR A 66 5.70 -3.67 -4.43
N SER A 67 5.36 -2.62 -3.70
CA SER A 67 6.29 -1.92 -2.80
C SER A 67 6.91 -2.89 -1.79
N LYS A 68 6.10 -3.72 -1.11
CA LYS A 68 6.60 -4.76 -0.18
C LYS A 68 7.53 -5.74 -0.88
N MET A 69 7.17 -6.19 -2.09
CA MET A 69 7.99 -7.12 -2.87
C MET A 69 9.38 -6.54 -3.16
N VAL A 70 9.44 -5.27 -3.59
CA VAL A 70 10.70 -4.56 -3.85
C VAL A 70 11.50 -4.37 -2.56
N LEU A 71 10.88 -3.95 -1.46
CA LEU A 71 11.57 -3.75 -0.18
C LEU A 71 12.20 -5.05 0.35
N ILE A 72 11.47 -6.17 0.29
CA ILE A 72 11.99 -7.48 0.73
C ILE A 72 13.14 -7.96 -0.17
N SER A 73 13.10 -7.65 -1.47
CA SER A 73 14.17 -8.04 -2.41
C SER A 73 15.53 -7.44 -2.07
N ILE A 74 15.56 -6.29 -1.38
CA ILE A 74 16.79 -5.67 -0.88
C ILE A 74 17.44 -6.57 0.17
N VAL A 75 16.64 -7.06 1.13
CA VAL A 75 17.10 -7.96 2.20
C VAL A 75 17.57 -9.30 1.61
N LEU A 76 16.88 -9.81 0.58
CA LEU A 76 17.22 -11.04 -0.11
C LEU A 76 18.32 -10.88 -1.18
N LYS A 77 18.82 -9.65 -1.39
CA LYS A 77 19.83 -9.32 -2.41
C LYS A 77 19.46 -9.73 -3.84
N CYS A 78 18.17 -9.65 -4.18
CA CYS A 78 17.62 -10.01 -5.50
C CYS A 78 16.84 -8.87 -6.15
N VAL A 79 17.26 -7.62 -5.92
CA VAL A 79 16.53 -6.41 -6.36
C VAL A 79 16.37 -6.35 -7.87
N ASP A 80 17.41 -6.66 -8.64
CA ASP A 80 17.41 -6.53 -10.10
C ASP A 80 16.30 -7.36 -10.81
N PRO A 81 16.19 -8.68 -10.58
CA PRO A 81 15.11 -9.47 -11.17
C PRO A 81 13.73 -9.09 -10.59
N VAL A 82 13.66 -8.76 -9.30
CA VAL A 82 12.39 -8.39 -8.67
C VAL A 82 11.86 -7.05 -9.20
N LEU A 83 12.75 -6.08 -9.44
CA LEU A 83 12.37 -4.79 -10.01
C LEU A 83 11.85 -4.95 -11.44
N THR A 84 12.47 -5.83 -12.22
CA THR A 84 11.99 -6.19 -13.56
C THR A 84 10.56 -6.75 -13.49
N ILE A 85 10.31 -7.70 -12.58
CA ILE A 85 8.98 -8.28 -12.36
C ILE A 85 7.99 -7.21 -11.89
N ALA A 86 8.39 -6.34 -10.95
CA ALA A 86 7.55 -5.26 -10.43
C ALA A 86 7.13 -4.29 -11.53
N CYS A 87 8.06 -3.90 -12.42
CA CYS A 87 7.78 -3.05 -13.57
C CYS A 87 6.77 -3.69 -14.52
N ILE A 88 6.93 -4.99 -14.84
CA ILE A 88 6.00 -5.72 -15.71
C ILE A 88 4.60 -5.75 -15.09
N LEU A 89 4.50 -6.02 -13.78
CA LEU A 89 3.23 -6.11 -13.07
C LEU A 89 2.56 -4.75 -12.83
N ALA A 90 3.33 -3.68 -12.72
CA ALA A 90 2.84 -2.32 -12.52
C ALA A 90 2.46 -1.63 -13.85
N SER A 91 2.94 -2.13 -14.98
CA SER A 91 2.59 -1.62 -16.30
C SER A 91 1.18 -2.06 -16.70
N GLU A 92 0.29 -1.11 -16.94
CA GLU A 92 -1.00 -1.38 -17.57
C GLU A 92 -0.78 -1.72 -19.06
N ASN A 93 -0.68 -3.02 -19.37
CA ASN A 93 -0.58 -3.62 -20.72
C ASN A 93 0.82 -3.64 -21.35
N PRO A 94 1.74 -4.53 -20.91
CA PRO A 94 3.01 -4.77 -21.59
C PRO A 94 2.85 -5.49 -22.95
N CYS A 95 1.74 -6.20 -23.17
CA CYS A 95 1.41 -6.91 -24.41
C CYS A 95 0.14 -6.35 -25.04
N LYS A 96 0.22 -5.21 -25.73
CA LYS A 96 -0.80 -4.89 -26.73
C LYS A 96 -0.58 -5.84 -27.91
N LEU A 97 -1.37 -6.91 -27.99
CA LEU A 97 -1.50 -7.70 -29.21
C LEU A 97 -2.01 -6.77 -30.32
N PRO A 98 -1.39 -6.76 -31.51
CA PRO A 98 -1.87 -6.00 -32.66
C PRO A 98 -3.27 -6.44 -33.11
#